data_AF-A0A421CE38-F1
#
_entry.id   AF-A0A421CE38-F1
#
_cell.length_a   1.000
_cell.length_b   1.000
_cell.length_c   1.000
_cell.angle_alpha   90.00
_cell.angle_beta   90.00
_cell.angle_gamma   90.00
#
_symmetry.space_group_name_H-M   'P 1'
#
loop_
_entity.id
_entity.type
_entity.pdbx_description
1 polymer ?
#
loop_
_entity_poly.entity_id
_entity_poly.type
_entity_poly.pdbx_seq_one_letter_code
_entity_poly.pdbx_strand_id
1 'polypeptide(L)'
;MKKRSLWKTLILFAVLGIISLFFLIPLIWVVASALRPASPLYEYANPLTWKSFIPTQPTLENFVHIFVNLNFGRALMNSLFVSVSTIVLTVLVASMAGFALAKFEFRGKAALFTIVLITFMVPFESIVIPLYILIKQLHIDNTYWALILPGVANGLAIFLFRQFFSEVPSEIMEAARIDGASWFRIYWRIVLPLSVPAIVTVIVMVFMFQWNSLFWPLVATHSSRFEVVQVAIAAHRSTENTSWANLFSSAIAGSLPPVILFLFLQKYFVRGISGTGLKG
;
A
#
# COMPACT_ATOMS: atom_id res chain seq x y z
N MET A 1 15.95 31.79 -18.22
CA MET A 1 15.50 30.50 -18.80
C MET A 1 16.44 30.09 -19.92
N LYS A 2 17.45 29.26 -19.64
CA LYS A 2 18.42 28.79 -20.65
C LYS A 2 17.70 27.88 -21.64
N LYS A 3 17.77 28.18 -22.96
CA LYS A 3 17.34 27.29 -24.05
C LYS A 3 18.05 25.94 -23.89
N ARG A 4 17.42 24.96 -23.22
CA ARG A 4 17.79 23.54 -23.39
C ARG A 4 17.70 23.29 -24.90
N SER A 5 18.75 22.76 -25.52
CA SER A 5 18.71 22.51 -26.96
C SER A 5 17.56 21.54 -27.24
N LEU A 6 16.70 21.87 -28.22
CA LEU A 6 15.52 21.08 -28.58
C LEU A 6 15.90 19.60 -28.81
N TRP A 7 17.07 19.36 -29.38
CA TRP A 7 17.69 18.05 -29.56
C TRP A 7 17.87 17.26 -28.26
N LYS A 8 18.40 17.87 -27.20
CA LYS A 8 18.53 17.20 -25.89
C LYS A 8 17.18 16.82 -25.30
N THR A 9 16.16 17.65 -25.53
CA THR A 9 14.79 17.39 -25.06
C THR A 9 14.14 16.26 -25.84
N LEU A 10 14.30 16.23 -27.17
CA LEU A 10 13.80 15.14 -28.02
C LEU A 10 14.47 13.80 -27.69
N ILE A 11 15.81 13.79 -27.51
CA ILE A 11 16.54 12.59 -27.10
C ILE A 11 16.05 12.11 -25.72
N LEU A 12 15.85 13.02 -24.77
CA LEU A 12 15.33 12.67 -23.45
C LEU A 12 13.92 12.04 -23.56
N PHE A 13 13.01 12.64 -24.33
CA PHE A 13 11.67 12.07 -24.53
C PHE A 13 11.70 10.72 -25.24
N ALA A 14 12.57 10.54 -26.23
CA ALA A 14 12.74 9.26 -26.92
C ALA A 14 13.24 8.17 -25.97
N VAL A 15 14.26 8.47 -25.16
CA VAL A 15 14.80 7.54 -24.16
C VAL A 15 13.75 7.20 -23.10
N LEU A 16 13.06 8.20 -22.56
CA LEU A 16 11.97 7.98 -21.60
C LEU A 16 10.81 7.17 -22.21
N GLY A 17 10.50 7.39 -23.48
CA GLY A 17 9.49 6.64 -24.22
C GLY A 17 9.86 5.17 -24.39
N ILE A 18 11.11 4.88 -24.76
CA ILE A 18 11.63 3.51 -24.88
C ILE A 18 11.61 2.80 -23.52
N ILE A 19 12.09 3.47 -22.47
CA ILE A 19 12.07 2.93 -21.10
C ILE A 19 10.63 2.65 -20.67
N SER A 20 9.72 3.59 -20.91
CA SER A 20 8.29 3.40 -20.58
C SER A 20 7.70 2.22 -21.34
N LEU A 21 7.97 2.08 -22.63
CA LEU A 21 7.47 0.95 -23.43
C LEU A 21 8.02 -0.38 -22.89
N PHE A 22 9.30 -0.43 -22.53
CA PHE A 22 9.93 -1.62 -21.95
C PHE A 22 9.21 -2.08 -20.66
N PHE A 23 8.86 -1.16 -19.77
CA PHE A 23 8.08 -1.48 -18.56
C PHE A 23 6.63 -1.89 -18.85
N LEU A 24 6.03 -1.40 -19.93
CA LEU A 24 4.65 -1.73 -20.30
C LEU A 24 4.51 -3.10 -20.98
N ILE A 25 5.55 -3.62 -21.63
CA ILE A 25 5.51 -4.93 -22.32
C ILE A 25 4.97 -6.07 -21.42
N PRO A 26 5.52 -6.35 -20.22
CA PRO A 26 5.01 -7.44 -19.38
C PRO A 26 3.57 -7.18 -18.91
N LEU A 27 3.20 -5.91 -18.68
CA LEU A 27 1.84 -5.55 -18.28
C LEU A 27 0.85 -5.80 -19.42
N ILE A 28 1.19 -5.40 -20.65
CA ILE A 28 0.40 -5.66 -21.85
C ILE A 28 0.21 -7.16 -22.05
N TRP A 29 1.27 -7.95 -21.85
CA TRP A 29 1.20 -9.40 -21.97
C TRP A 29 0.27 -10.05 -20.93
N VAL A 30 0.33 -9.61 -19.68
CA VAL A 30 -0.59 -10.07 -18.62
C VAL A 30 -2.03 -9.70 -18.94
N VAL A 31 -2.28 -8.46 -19.38
CA VAL A 31 -3.61 -7.99 -19.78
C VAL A 31 -4.15 -8.79 -20.96
N ALA A 32 -3.35 -8.99 -22.00
CA ALA A 32 -3.73 -9.78 -23.16
C ALA A 32 -4.03 -11.24 -22.76
N SER A 33 -3.22 -11.82 -21.87
CA SER A 33 -3.38 -13.22 -21.44
C SER A 33 -4.62 -13.43 -20.58
N ALA A 34 -5.01 -12.46 -19.74
CA ALA A 34 -6.24 -12.55 -18.96
C ALA A 34 -7.51 -12.47 -19.80
N LEU A 35 -7.45 -11.84 -20.97
CA LEU A 35 -8.56 -11.67 -21.91
C LEU A 35 -8.68 -12.83 -22.93
N ARG A 36 -7.89 -13.90 -22.82
CA ARG A 36 -7.97 -15.05 -23.73
C ARG A 36 -8.90 -16.14 -23.18
N PRO A 37 -9.50 -16.99 -24.04
CA PRO A 37 -10.14 -18.23 -23.59
C PRO A 37 -9.17 -19.11 -22.80
N ALA A 38 -9.68 -20.01 -21.96
CA ALA A 38 -8.90 -20.93 -21.12
C ALA A 38 -8.16 -22.06 -21.90
N SER A 39 -7.79 -21.82 -23.15
CA SER A 39 -6.94 -22.69 -23.97
C SER A 39 -5.51 -22.76 -23.39
N PRO A 40 -4.69 -23.75 -23.77
CA PRO A 40 -3.32 -23.85 -23.27
C PRO A 40 -2.56 -22.57 -23.64
N LEU A 41 -2.21 -21.76 -22.64
CA LEU A 41 -1.48 -20.50 -22.84
C LEU A 41 -0.14 -20.69 -23.57
N TYR A 42 0.39 -21.92 -23.55
CA TYR A 42 1.54 -22.37 -24.34
C TYR A 42 1.37 -22.14 -25.85
N GLU A 43 0.16 -22.25 -26.39
CA GLU A 43 -0.12 -21.99 -27.82
C GLU A 43 0.16 -20.54 -28.24
N TYR A 44 0.08 -19.59 -27.30
CA TYR A 44 0.29 -18.17 -27.55
C TYR A 44 1.64 -17.65 -27.04
N ALA A 45 2.37 -18.47 -26.28
CA ALA A 45 3.69 -18.14 -25.74
C ALA A 45 4.83 -18.62 -26.65
N ASN A 46 4.57 -19.56 -27.57
CA ASN A 46 5.57 -20.08 -28.49
C ASN A 46 4.97 -20.39 -29.88
N PRO A 47 5.31 -19.64 -30.94
CA PRO A 47 6.28 -18.55 -31.01
C PRO A 47 5.74 -17.20 -30.52
N LEU A 48 6.62 -16.36 -29.96
CA LEU A 48 6.33 -14.95 -29.65
C LEU A 48 5.96 -14.20 -30.93
N THR A 49 4.66 -13.98 -31.13
CA THR A 49 4.10 -13.27 -32.29
C THR A 49 3.28 -12.07 -31.84
N TRP A 50 2.83 -11.22 -32.77
CA TRP A 50 1.90 -10.12 -32.44
C TRP A 50 0.63 -10.60 -31.71
N LYS A 51 0.20 -11.84 -31.99
CA LYS A 51 -0.89 -12.54 -31.29
C LYS A 51 -0.62 -12.76 -29.79
N SER A 52 0.64 -12.75 -29.37
CA SER A 52 1.05 -12.81 -27.96
C SER A 52 0.74 -11.51 -27.20
N PHE A 53 0.59 -10.37 -27.90
CA PHE A 53 0.30 -9.07 -27.28
C PHE A 53 -1.13 -8.57 -27.57
N ILE A 54 -1.75 -9.00 -28.66
CA ILE A 54 -3.14 -8.66 -29.00
C ILE A 54 -3.96 -9.96 -29.08
N PRO A 55 -4.96 -10.15 -28.19
CA PRO A 55 -5.80 -11.35 -28.21
C PRO A 55 -6.65 -11.41 -29.48
N THR A 56 -6.66 -12.56 -30.15
CA THR A 56 -7.45 -12.78 -31.38
C THR A 56 -8.94 -12.98 -31.12
N GLN A 57 -9.28 -13.47 -29.92
CA GLN A 57 -10.66 -13.65 -29.45
C GLN A 57 -10.74 -13.18 -28.00
N PRO A 58 -10.93 -11.87 -27.76
CA PRO A 58 -11.04 -11.34 -26.41
C PRO A 58 -12.30 -11.86 -25.72
N THR A 59 -12.17 -12.39 -24.51
CA THR A 59 -13.27 -12.86 -23.67
C THR A 59 -13.11 -12.33 -22.24
N LEU A 60 -14.22 -12.28 -21.50
CA LEU A 60 -14.22 -11.99 -20.06
C LEU A 60 -14.47 -13.25 -19.23
N GLU A 61 -14.41 -14.43 -19.83
CA GLU A 61 -14.76 -15.70 -19.19
C GLU A 61 -13.91 -15.97 -17.96
N ASN A 62 -12.59 -15.71 -18.03
CA ASN A 62 -11.70 -15.86 -16.88
C ASN A 62 -12.09 -14.91 -15.73
N PHE A 63 -12.49 -13.68 -16.04
CA PHE A 63 -12.97 -12.74 -15.02
C PHE A 63 -14.27 -13.22 -14.39
N VAL A 64 -15.24 -13.65 -15.21
CA VAL A 64 -16.50 -14.22 -14.69
C VAL A 64 -16.19 -15.43 -13.81
N HIS A 65 -15.31 -16.33 -14.25
CA HIS A 65 -14.91 -17.52 -13.51
C HIS A 65 -14.30 -17.17 -12.14
N ILE A 66 -13.33 -16.26 -12.05
CA ILE A 66 -12.74 -15.90 -10.74
C ILE A 66 -13.74 -15.23 -9.81
N PHE A 67 -14.65 -14.40 -10.34
CA PHE A 67 -15.59 -13.64 -9.51
C PHE A 67 -16.79 -14.49 -9.06
N VAL A 68 -17.32 -15.34 -9.95
CA VAL A 68 -18.52 -16.16 -9.71
C VAL A 68 -18.16 -17.49 -9.07
N ASN A 69 -17.18 -18.22 -9.64
CA ASN A 69 -16.86 -19.58 -9.20
C ASN A 69 -15.86 -19.60 -8.05
N LEU A 70 -14.86 -18.71 -8.06
CA LEU A 70 -13.80 -18.66 -7.04
C LEU A 70 -14.03 -17.59 -5.96
N ASN A 71 -15.14 -16.84 -6.05
CA ASN A 71 -15.52 -15.82 -5.08
C ASN A 71 -14.42 -14.77 -4.80
N PHE A 72 -13.62 -14.45 -5.82
CA PHE A 72 -12.49 -13.51 -5.70
C PHE A 72 -12.92 -12.11 -5.23
N GLY A 73 -14.17 -11.73 -5.52
CA GLY A 73 -14.77 -10.49 -5.01
C GLY A 73 -14.73 -10.38 -3.49
N ARG A 74 -14.89 -11.50 -2.76
CA ARG A 74 -14.77 -11.53 -1.30
C ARG A 74 -13.35 -11.22 -0.84
N ALA A 75 -12.35 -11.81 -1.49
CA ALA A 75 -10.94 -11.56 -1.15
C ALA A 75 -10.54 -10.09 -1.40
N LEU A 76 -11.05 -9.48 -2.48
CA LEU A 76 -10.92 -8.04 -2.73
C LEU A 76 -11.56 -7.19 -1.64
N MET A 77 -12.79 -7.52 -1.24
CA MET A 77 -13.49 -6.77 -0.18
C MET A 77 -12.80 -6.94 1.17
N ASN A 78 -12.31 -8.14 1.49
CA ASN A 78 -11.52 -8.40 2.69
C ASN A 78 -10.24 -7.56 2.71
N SER A 79 -9.49 -7.54 1.61
CA SER A 79 -8.28 -6.71 1.50
C SER A 79 -8.57 -5.23 1.64
N LEU A 80 -9.62 -4.71 1.00
CA LEU A 80 -10.03 -3.31 1.15
C LEU A 80 -10.43 -3.00 2.59
N PHE A 81 -11.25 -3.86 3.20
CA PHE A 81 -11.69 -3.69 4.57
C PHE A 81 -10.52 -3.68 5.56
N VAL A 82 -9.62 -4.66 5.46
CA VAL A 82 -8.44 -4.76 6.32
C VAL A 82 -7.51 -3.57 6.09
N SER A 83 -7.18 -3.23 4.84
CA SER A 83 -6.32 -2.08 4.53
C SER A 83 -6.89 -0.75 5.04
N VAL A 84 -8.16 -0.46 4.76
CA VAL A 84 -8.79 0.80 5.19
C VAL A 84 -8.89 0.88 6.71
N SER A 85 -9.28 -0.22 7.37
CA SER A 85 -9.38 -0.26 8.83
C SER A 85 -8.02 -0.07 9.49
N THR A 86 -6.98 -0.76 9.01
CA THR A 86 -5.61 -0.58 9.50
C THR A 86 -5.14 0.86 9.27
N ILE A 87 -5.37 1.45 8.08
CA ILE A 87 -4.99 2.84 7.79
C ILE A 87 -5.65 3.82 8.75
N VAL A 88 -6.97 3.72 8.97
CA VAL A 88 -7.70 4.64 9.85
C VAL A 88 -7.14 4.54 11.27
N LEU A 89 -6.98 3.33 11.79
CA LEU A 89 -6.45 3.10 13.14
C LEU A 89 -4.99 3.54 13.25
N THR A 90 -4.14 3.24 12.27
CA THR A 90 -2.74 3.65 12.25
C THR A 90 -2.62 5.17 12.18
N VAL A 91 -3.37 5.85 11.30
CA VAL A 91 -3.33 7.32 11.23
C VAL A 91 -3.73 7.93 12.57
N LEU A 92 -4.79 7.44 13.20
CA LEU A 92 -5.22 7.94 14.51
C LEU A 92 -4.15 7.71 15.59
N VAL A 93 -3.72 6.45 15.79
CA VAL A 93 -2.77 6.09 16.85
C VAL A 93 -1.40 6.71 16.60
N ALA A 94 -0.87 6.58 15.39
CA ALA A 94 0.47 7.02 15.07
C ALA A 94 0.59 8.55 15.03
N SER A 95 -0.43 9.27 14.56
CA SER A 95 -0.39 10.74 14.59
C SER A 95 -0.57 11.29 15.99
N MET A 96 -1.39 10.69 16.85
CA MET A 96 -1.47 11.10 18.26
C MET A 96 -0.13 10.87 18.98
N ALA A 97 0.49 9.71 18.79
CA ALA A 97 1.82 9.41 19.35
C ALA A 97 2.90 10.34 18.78
N GLY A 98 2.91 10.56 17.47
CA GLY A 98 3.82 11.49 16.81
C GLY A 98 3.66 12.93 17.30
N PHE A 99 2.42 13.37 17.54
CA PHE A 99 2.13 14.70 18.08
C PHE A 99 2.66 14.86 19.50
N ALA A 100 2.42 13.86 20.37
CA ALA A 100 2.96 13.83 21.72
C ALA A 100 4.50 13.90 21.72
N LEU A 101 5.15 13.06 20.90
CA LEU A 101 6.61 12.96 20.79
C LEU A 101 7.27 14.16 20.08
N ALA A 102 6.51 14.97 19.33
CA ALA A 102 7.01 16.17 18.70
C ALA A 102 6.83 17.40 19.60
N LYS A 103 5.65 17.57 20.21
CA LYS A 103 5.24 18.86 20.80
C LYS A 103 5.27 18.94 22.32
N PHE A 104 5.29 17.82 23.02
CA PHE A 104 5.33 17.81 24.48
C PHE A 104 6.72 17.47 24.98
N GLU A 105 7.12 18.10 26.09
CA GLU A 105 8.29 17.73 26.86
C GLU A 105 7.84 16.91 28.08
N PHE A 106 8.37 15.69 28.22
CA PHE A 106 8.07 14.82 29.34
C PHE A 106 9.23 13.85 29.59
N ARG A 107 9.31 13.36 30.84
CA ARG A 107 10.39 12.45 31.27
C ARG A 107 10.30 11.14 30.49
N GLY A 108 11.40 10.70 29.88
CA GLY A 108 11.46 9.46 29.09
C GLY A 108 11.09 9.60 27.61
N LYS A 109 10.79 10.81 27.11
CA LYS A 109 10.49 11.08 25.68
C LYS A 109 11.51 10.48 24.71
N ALA A 110 12.81 10.66 24.99
CA ALA A 110 13.88 10.11 24.16
C ALA A 110 13.88 8.57 24.15
N ALA A 111 13.74 7.93 25.32
CA ALA A 111 13.70 6.47 25.43
C ALA A 111 12.48 5.87 24.71
N LEU A 112 11.29 6.46 24.88
CA LEU A 112 10.09 6.02 24.15
C LEU A 112 10.27 6.19 22.63
N PHE A 113 10.86 7.29 22.19
CA PHE A 113 11.13 7.47 20.77
C PHE A 113 12.14 6.45 20.24
N THR A 114 13.18 6.12 21.00
CA THR A 114 14.13 5.04 20.65
C THR A 114 13.42 3.69 20.54
N ILE A 115 12.50 3.36 21.45
CA ILE A 115 11.69 2.13 21.36
C ILE A 115 10.88 2.12 20.06
N VAL A 116 10.22 3.24 19.73
CA VAL A 116 9.49 3.38 18.46
C VAL A 116 10.39 3.11 17.26
N LEU A 117 11.61 3.65 17.24
CA LEU A 117 12.57 3.40 16.16
C LEU A 117 12.93 1.92 16.04
N ILE A 118 13.23 1.25 17.15
CA ILE A 118 13.60 -0.16 17.17
C ILE A 118 12.47 -1.03 16.60
N THR A 119 11.20 -0.74 16.90
CA THR A 119 10.07 -1.60 16.50
C THR A 119 9.94 -1.80 14.99
N PHE A 120 10.29 -0.80 14.15
CA PHE A 120 10.22 -0.95 12.69
C PHE A 120 11.58 -1.31 12.06
N MET A 121 12.67 -1.30 12.84
CA MET A 121 13.98 -1.81 12.40
C MET A 121 14.07 -3.34 12.49
N VAL A 122 13.29 -3.95 13.39
CA VAL A 122 13.20 -5.40 13.51
C VAL A 122 12.39 -5.96 12.33
N PRO A 123 12.95 -6.88 11.54
CA PRO A 123 12.22 -7.54 10.45
C PRO A 123 10.97 -8.25 10.98
N PHE A 124 9.85 -8.07 10.28
CA PHE A 124 8.56 -8.66 10.66
C PHE A 124 8.63 -10.20 10.75
N GLU A 125 9.37 -10.81 9.85
CA GLU A 125 9.57 -12.25 9.72
C GLU A 125 10.22 -12.85 10.98
N SER A 126 11.06 -12.09 11.67
CA SER A 126 11.74 -12.53 12.90
C SER A 126 10.79 -12.61 14.11
N ILE A 127 9.70 -11.85 14.10
CA ILE A 127 8.75 -11.77 15.23
C ILE A 127 7.43 -12.47 14.95
N VAL A 128 7.28 -13.10 13.78
CA VAL A 128 6.00 -13.69 13.34
C VAL A 128 5.52 -14.81 14.27
N ILE A 129 6.43 -15.65 14.77
CA ILE A 129 6.08 -16.77 15.67
C ILE A 129 5.60 -16.24 17.03
N PRO A 130 6.35 -15.38 17.75
CA PRO A 130 5.86 -14.74 18.97
C PRO A 130 4.53 -13.99 18.77
N LEU A 131 4.39 -13.28 17.66
CA LEU A 131 3.18 -12.54 17.34
C LEU A 131 1.98 -13.47 17.15
N TYR A 132 2.15 -14.59 16.45
CA TYR A 132 1.09 -15.58 16.28
C TYR A 132 0.68 -16.22 17.61
N ILE A 133 1.65 -16.56 18.47
CA ILE A 133 1.37 -17.07 19.82
C ILE A 133 0.54 -16.05 20.62
N LEU A 134 0.91 -14.77 20.56
CA LEU A 134 0.15 -13.70 21.22
C LEU A 134 -1.29 -13.59 20.68
N ILE A 135 -1.46 -13.58 19.36
CA ILE A 135 -2.79 -13.52 18.71
C ILE A 135 -3.68 -14.70 19.11
N LYS A 136 -3.09 -15.90 19.21
CA LYS A 136 -3.79 -17.10 19.67
C LYS A 136 -4.15 -17.03 21.16
N GLN A 137 -3.25 -16.51 22.01
CA GLN A 137 -3.53 -16.28 23.44
C GLN A 137 -4.63 -15.24 23.67
N LEU A 138 -4.74 -14.25 22.78
CA LEU A 138 -5.81 -13.27 22.79
C LEU A 138 -7.13 -13.81 22.21
N HIS A 139 -7.16 -15.04 21.69
CA HIS A 139 -8.31 -15.68 21.06
C HIS A 139 -8.91 -14.85 19.89
N ILE A 140 -8.06 -14.11 19.19
CA ILE A 140 -8.45 -13.33 18.00
C ILE A 140 -7.88 -13.90 16.71
N ASP A 141 -7.20 -15.05 16.76
CA ASP A 141 -6.77 -15.78 15.57
C ASP A 141 -7.98 -16.12 14.68
N ASN A 142 -7.75 -16.21 13.37
CA ASN A 142 -8.81 -16.45 12.39
C ASN A 142 -9.96 -15.42 12.48
N THR A 143 -9.62 -14.14 12.65
CA THR A 143 -10.56 -13.02 12.59
C THR A 143 -9.94 -11.84 11.82
N TYR A 144 -10.74 -10.83 11.47
CA TYR A 144 -10.21 -9.58 10.91
C TYR A 144 -9.29 -8.85 11.90
N TRP A 145 -9.50 -8.99 13.22
CA TRP A 145 -8.64 -8.35 14.22
C TRP A 145 -7.21 -8.88 14.18
N ALA A 146 -7.03 -10.18 13.90
CA ALA A 146 -5.70 -10.75 13.68
C ALA A 146 -4.97 -10.09 12.49
N LEU A 147 -5.70 -9.68 11.46
CA LEU A 147 -5.14 -9.05 10.27
C LEU A 147 -4.90 -7.54 10.46
N ILE A 148 -5.69 -6.88 11.30
CA ILE A 148 -5.69 -5.43 11.48
C ILE A 148 -4.76 -5.00 12.62
N LEU A 149 -4.97 -5.52 13.84
CA LEU A 149 -4.35 -4.99 15.06
C LEU A 149 -2.82 -4.97 15.05
N PRO A 150 -2.11 -6.02 14.57
CA PRO A 150 -0.65 -6.02 14.57
C PRO A 150 -0.03 -4.86 13.77
N GLY A 151 -0.73 -4.37 12.73
CA GLY A 151 -0.25 -3.28 11.88
C GLY A 151 -0.58 -1.88 12.41
N VAL A 152 -1.42 -1.74 13.44
CA VAL A 152 -1.96 -0.43 13.88
C VAL A 152 -0.86 0.47 14.47
N ALA A 153 -0.10 -0.04 15.44
CA ALA A 153 0.96 0.71 16.13
C ALA A 153 2.26 0.74 15.32
N ASN A 154 2.18 1.28 14.10
CA ASN A 154 3.30 1.26 13.16
C ASN A 154 4.39 2.29 13.53
N GLY A 155 5.57 1.80 13.91
CA GLY A 155 6.69 2.64 14.34
C GLY A 155 7.17 3.65 13.28
N LEU A 156 7.19 3.24 12.00
CA LEU A 156 7.61 4.12 10.90
C LEU A 156 6.58 5.25 10.68
N ALA A 157 5.29 4.96 10.81
CA ALA A 157 4.24 5.99 10.76
C ALA A 157 4.37 6.99 11.91
N ILE A 158 4.63 6.52 13.14
CA ILE A 158 4.85 7.38 14.31
C ILE A 158 6.06 8.29 14.07
N PHE A 159 7.15 7.72 13.56
CA PHE A 159 8.36 8.45 13.20
C PHE A 159 8.09 9.55 12.18
N LEU A 160 7.40 9.23 11.08
CA LEU A 160 7.05 10.20 10.04
C LEU A 160 6.17 11.32 10.58
N PHE A 161 5.10 10.99 11.33
CA PHE A 161 4.26 12.01 11.95
C PHE A 161 5.06 12.91 12.89
N ARG A 162 5.94 12.35 13.71
CA ARG A 162 6.81 13.15 14.58
C ARG A 162 7.69 14.10 13.78
N GLN A 163 8.32 13.65 12.68
CA GLN A 163 9.16 14.51 11.83
C GLN A 163 8.36 15.69 11.28
N PHE A 164 7.21 15.42 10.64
CA PHE A 164 6.37 16.46 10.08
C PHE A 164 5.79 17.40 11.14
N PHE A 165 5.34 16.88 12.29
CA PHE A 165 4.83 17.75 13.36
C PHE A 165 5.94 18.59 13.97
N SER A 166 7.19 18.14 13.98
CA SER A 166 8.31 18.95 14.45
C SER A 166 8.53 20.20 13.60
N GLU A 167 8.19 20.16 12.31
CA GLU A 167 8.31 21.31 11.39
C GLU A 167 7.21 22.37 11.57
N VAL A 168 6.09 22.02 12.23
CA VAL A 168 5.02 22.99 12.51
C VAL A 168 5.52 24.01 13.54
N PRO A 169 5.52 25.33 13.27
CA PRO A 169 6.00 26.32 14.23
C PRO A 169 5.23 26.27 15.55
N SER A 170 5.93 26.34 16.68
CA SER A 170 5.32 26.24 18.01
C SER A 170 4.46 27.46 18.35
N GLU A 171 4.79 28.60 17.77
CA GLU A 171 4.12 29.90 17.94
C GLU A 171 2.63 29.81 17.54
N ILE A 172 2.29 29.01 16.53
CA ILE A 172 0.90 28.80 16.10
C ILE A 172 0.09 28.09 17.20
N MET A 173 0.71 27.13 17.89
CA MET A 173 0.06 26.41 18.98
C MET A 173 -0.04 27.28 20.23
N GLU A 174 1.01 28.06 20.53
CA GLU A 174 1.01 29.01 21.65
C GLU A 174 -0.08 30.06 21.49
N ALA A 175 -0.23 30.65 20.29
CA ALA A 175 -1.33 31.55 19.98
C ALA A 175 -2.70 30.88 20.19
N ALA A 176 -2.89 29.66 19.68
CA ALA A 176 -4.12 28.92 19.89
C ALA A 176 -4.39 28.59 21.38
N ARG A 177 -3.34 28.39 22.18
CA ARG A 177 -3.45 28.20 23.64
C ARG A 177 -3.88 29.48 24.35
N ILE A 178 -3.37 30.64 23.93
CA ILE A 178 -3.80 31.95 24.43
C ILE A 178 -5.29 32.18 24.11
N ASP A 179 -5.74 31.76 22.93
CA ASP A 179 -7.16 31.78 22.52
C ASP A 179 -8.04 30.72 23.23
N GLY A 180 -7.49 29.98 24.19
CA GLY A 180 -8.22 28.99 25.00
C GLY A 180 -8.46 27.64 24.30
N ALA A 181 -7.79 27.34 23.19
CA ALA A 181 -7.93 26.04 22.54
C ALA A 181 -7.31 24.91 23.39
N SER A 182 -8.02 23.79 23.51
CA SER A 182 -7.49 22.57 24.13
C SER A 182 -6.44 21.90 23.23
N TRP A 183 -5.52 21.11 23.81
CA TRP A 183 -4.53 20.37 23.05
C TRP A 183 -5.14 19.44 21.98
N PHE A 184 -6.26 18.79 22.30
CA PHE A 184 -6.98 17.97 21.33
C PHE A 184 -7.52 18.81 20.17
N ARG A 185 -8.03 20.02 20.45
CA ARG A 185 -8.49 20.95 19.40
C ARG A 185 -7.32 21.43 18.53
N ILE A 186 -6.18 21.75 19.13
CA ILE A 186 -4.96 22.15 18.40
C ILE A 186 -4.49 21.01 17.50
N TYR A 187 -4.39 19.79 18.03
CA TYR A 187 -4.05 18.60 17.26
C TYR A 187 -5.00 18.40 16.08
N TRP A 188 -6.31 18.32 16.34
CA TRP A 188 -7.30 17.93 15.33
C TRP A 188 -7.58 19.01 14.28
N ARG A 189 -7.57 20.29 14.67
CA ARG A 189 -7.98 21.41 13.80
C ARG A 189 -6.82 22.20 13.21
N ILE A 190 -5.62 22.11 13.76
CA ILE A 190 -4.46 22.90 13.32
C ILE A 190 -3.36 21.98 12.82
N VAL A 191 -2.83 21.14 13.70
CA VAL A 191 -1.59 20.39 13.41
C VAL A 191 -1.85 19.27 12.40
N LEU A 192 -2.90 18.46 12.59
CA LEU A 192 -3.23 17.36 11.71
C LEU A 192 -3.57 17.84 10.27
N PRO A 193 -4.40 18.89 10.05
CA PRO A 193 -4.67 19.42 8.71
C PRO A 193 -3.47 20.06 8.01
N LEU A 194 -2.54 20.65 8.78
CA LEU A 194 -1.29 21.17 8.20
C LEU A 194 -0.35 20.06 7.73
N SER A 195 -0.52 18.83 8.25
CA SER A 195 0.31 17.66 7.93
C SER A 195 -0.34 16.71 6.92
N VAL A 196 -1.21 17.21 6.04
CA VAL A 196 -1.78 16.41 4.92
C VAL A 196 -0.72 15.63 4.13
N PRO A 197 0.47 16.19 3.78
CA PRO A 197 1.51 15.41 3.10
C PRO A 197 1.97 14.18 3.90
N ALA A 198 2.08 14.30 5.22
CA ALA A 198 2.44 13.20 6.12
C ALA A 198 1.34 12.13 6.14
N ILE A 199 0.08 12.55 6.27
CA ILE A 199 -1.09 11.66 6.26
C ILE A 199 -1.14 10.85 4.97
N VAL A 200 -0.98 11.50 3.81
CA VAL A 200 -0.97 10.82 2.51
C VAL A 200 0.17 9.81 2.41
N THR A 201 1.36 10.16 2.90
CA THR A 201 2.52 9.26 2.92
C THR A 201 2.24 8.01 3.75
N VAL A 202 1.69 8.19 4.96
CA VAL A 202 1.31 7.07 5.84
C VAL A 202 0.19 6.22 5.24
N ILE A 203 -0.85 6.84 4.66
CA ILE A 203 -1.93 6.12 3.97
C ILE A 203 -1.37 5.19 2.90
N VAL A 204 -0.51 5.70 2.03
CA VAL A 204 0.04 4.91 0.90
C VAL A 204 0.94 3.80 1.42
N MET A 205 1.83 4.13 2.36
CA MET A 205 2.76 3.17 2.95
C MET A 205 2.02 2.01 3.62
N VAL A 206 1.04 2.31 4.49
CA VAL A 206 0.25 1.30 5.21
C VAL A 206 -0.65 0.53 4.26
N PHE A 207 -1.28 1.20 3.29
CA PHE A 207 -2.08 0.54 2.26
C PHE A 207 -1.23 -0.47 1.48
N MET A 208 -0.04 -0.07 1.03
CA MET A 208 0.87 -0.95 0.29
C MET A 208 1.36 -2.13 1.11
N PHE A 209 1.68 -1.91 2.38
CA PHE A 209 2.05 -3.00 3.26
C PHE A 209 0.91 -4.00 3.42
N GLN A 210 -0.30 -3.52 3.71
CA GLN A 210 -1.45 -4.39 3.95
C GLN A 210 -1.96 -5.07 2.66
N TRP A 211 -1.97 -4.35 1.54
CA TRP A 211 -2.43 -4.84 0.24
C TRP A 211 -1.50 -5.91 -0.35
N ASN A 212 -0.19 -5.82 -0.08
CA ASN A 212 0.80 -6.80 -0.53
C ASN A 212 1.07 -7.90 0.52
N SER A 213 0.36 -7.89 1.65
CA SER A 213 0.57 -8.87 2.70
C SER A 213 0.06 -10.25 2.26
N LEU A 214 0.99 -11.20 2.15
CA LEU A 214 0.72 -12.62 1.88
C LEU A 214 1.03 -13.47 3.11
N PHE A 215 2.22 -13.29 3.67
CA PHE A 215 2.77 -14.17 4.69
C PHE A 215 1.98 -14.14 6.01
N TRP A 216 1.69 -12.94 6.54
CA TRP A 216 0.94 -12.83 7.80
C TRP A 216 -0.48 -13.40 7.72
N PRO A 217 -1.30 -13.08 6.70
CA PRO A 217 -2.62 -13.68 6.55
C PRO A 217 -2.63 -15.22 6.52
N LEU A 218 -1.63 -15.85 5.87
CA LEU A 218 -1.47 -17.30 5.84
C LEU A 218 -1.17 -17.91 7.22
N VAL A 219 -0.52 -17.15 8.10
CA VAL A 219 -0.21 -17.57 9.48
C VAL A 219 -1.38 -17.30 10.42
N ALA A 220 -1.99 -16.12 10.31
CA ALA A 220 -2.94 -15.60 11.28
C ALA A 220 -4.38 -16.07 11.07
N THR A 221 -4.72 -16.53 9.86
CA THR A 221 -6.08 -16.95 9.50
C THR A 221 -6.05 -18.26 8.70
N HIS A 222 -7.07 -19.08 8.88
CA HIS A 222 -7.17 -20.39 8.21
C HIS A 222 -8.50 -20.61 7.49
N SER A 223 -9.52 -19.78 7.75
CA SER A 223 -10.80 -19.82 7.02
C SER A 223 -10.76 -18.99 5.75
N SER A 224 -11.31 -19.52 4.66
CA SER A 224 -11.55 -18.77 3.40
C SER A 224 -12.41 -17.52 3.59
N ARG A 225 -13.10 -17.37 4.73
CA ARG A 225 -13.82 -16.16 5.10
C ARG A 225 -12.93 -14.92 5.19
N PHE A 226 -11.70 -15.08 5.68
CA PHE A 226 -10.76 -13.97 5.93
C PHE A 226 -9.65 -13.89 4.88
N GLU A 227 -9.77 -14.68 3.81
CA GLU A 227 -8.80 -14.69 2.73
C GLU A 227 -8.68 -13.28 2.11
N VAL A 228 -7.44 -12.82 1.95
CA VAL A 228 -7.11 -11.54 1.33
C VAL A 228 -6.61 -11.75 -0.09
N VAL A 229 -6.65 -10.71 -0.91
CA VAL A 229 -6.36 -10.73 -2.35
C VAL A 229 -5.05 -11.43 -2.70
N GLN A 230 -3.97 -11.22 -1.95
CA GLN A 230 -2.67 -11.87 -2.24
C GLN A 230 -2.71 -13.37 -1.97
N VAL A 231 -3.42 -13.79 -0.93
CA VAL A 231 -3.62 -15.21 -0.62
C VAL A 231 -4.45 -15.88 -1.72
N ALA A 232 -5.54 -15.23 -2.15
CA ALA A 232 -6.38 -15.72 -3.24
C ALA A 232 -5.61 -15.85 -4.57
N ILE A 233 -4.80 -14.84 -4.93
CA ILE A 233 -3.94 -14.90 -6.12
C ILE A 233 -2.92 -16.03 -6.00
N ALA A 234 -2.28 -16.18 -4.84
CA ALA A 234 -1.28 -17.22 -4.61
C ALA A 234 -1.88 -18.64 -4.68
N ALA A 235 -3.15 -18.81 -4.29
CA ALA A 235 -3.85 -20.10 -4.35
C ALA A 235 -4.03 -20.66 -5.77
N HIS A 236 -3.92 -19.83 -6.82
CA HIS A 236 -3.97 -20.30 -8.22
C HIS A 236 -2.67 -20.98 -8.69
N ARG A 237 -1.60 -20.88 -7.90
CA ARG A 237 -0.36 -21.63 -8.11
C ARG A 237 -0.41 -22.92 -7.30
N SER A 238 -0.69 -24.04 -7.97
CA SER A 238 -0.54 -25.38 -7.38
C SER A 238 0.69 -26.08 -7.96
N THR A 239 1.24 -27.04 -7.20
CA THR A 239 2.44 -27.81 -7.55
C THR A 239 2.26 -28.67 -8.79
N GLU A 240 1.02 -29.07 -9.11
CA GLU A 240 0.72 -29.99 -10.22
C GLU A 240 0.01 -29.32 -11.39
N ASN A 241 -0.80 -28.28 -11.16
CA ASN A 241 -1.52 -27.59 -12.23
C ASN A 241 -1.73 -26.11 -11.89
N THR A 242 -0.93 -25.23 -12.50
CA THR A 242 -1.12 -23.78 -12.38
C THR A 242 -2.18 -23.31 -13.36
N SER A 243 -3.29 -22.78 -12.86
CA SER A 243 -4.28 -22.12 -13.71
C SER A 243 -3.81 -20.71 -14.03
N TRP A 244 -3.02 -20.59 -15.08
CA TRP A 244 -2.49 -19.31 -15.53
C TRP A 244 -3.58 -18.29 -15.92
N ALA A 245 -4.70 -18.77 -16.48
CA ALA A 245 -5.84 -17.92 -16.82
C ALA A 245 -6.45 -17.26 -15.57
N ASN A 246 -6.64 -18.03 -14.49
CA ASN A 246 -7.09 -17.50 -13.20
C ASN A 246 -6.04 -16.59 -12.59
N LEU A 247 -4.75 -16.98 -12.62
CA LEU A 247 -3.65 -16.18 -12.06
C LEU A 247 -3.54 -14.78 -12.70
N PHE A 248 -3.61 -14.69 -14.04
CA PHE A 248 -3.51 -13.41 -14.74
C PHE A 248 -4.76 -12.54 -14.54
N SER A 249 -5.96 -13.13 -14.63
CA SER A 249 -7.21 -12.39 -14.40
C SER A 249 -7.32 -11.88 -12.95
N SER A 250 -6.96 -12.70 -11.96
CA SER A 250 -6.92 -12.31 -10.55
C SER A 250 -5.84 -11.26 -10.27
N ALA A 251 -4.67 -11.35 -10.91
CA ALA A 251 -3.60 -10.36 -10.76
C ALA A 251 -4.01 -8.98 -11.30
N ILE A 252 -4.68 -8.93 -12.46
CA ILE A 252 -5.22 -7.68 -13.00
C ILE A 252 -6.27 -7.11 -12.06
N ALA A 253 -7.28 -7.91 -11.71
CA ALA A 253 -8.36 -7.47 -10.82
C ALA A 253 -7.81 -6.99 -9.45
N GLY A 254 -6.83 -7.72 -8.89
CA GLY A 254 -6.15 -7.37 -7.65
C GLY A 254 -5.25 -6.14 -7.72
N SER A 255 -4.78 -5.76 -8.91
CA SER A 255 -3.98 -4.54 -9.13
C SER A 255 -4.81 -3.28 -9.36
N LEU A 256 -6.11 -3.41 -9.65
CA LEU A 256 -6.96 -2.23 -9.88
C LEU A 256 -7.05 -1.30 -8.66
N PRO A 257 -7.31 -1.78 -7.42
CA PRO A 257 -7.39 -0.89 -6.25
C PRO A 257 -6.12 -0.06 -5.97
N PRO A 258 -4.89 -0.63 -5.97
CA PRO A 258 -3.69 0.18 -5.77
C PRO A 258 -3.45 1.18 -6.92
N VAL A 259 -3.76 0.82 -8.17
CA VAL A 259 -3.67 1.74 -9.30
C VAL A 259 -4.65 2.91 -9.12
N ILE A 260 -5.90 2.63 -8.76
CA ILE A 260 -6.92 3.65 -8.50
C ILE A 260 -6.47 4.58 -7.36
N LEU A 261 -5.99 4.02 -6.25
CA LEU A 261 -5.46 4.80 -5.13
C LEU A 261 -4.31 5.71 -5.58
N PHE A 262 -3.35 5.18 -6.34
CA PHE A 262 -2.24 5.96 -6.87
C PHE A 262 -2.71 7.11 -7.77
N LEU A 263 -3.67 6.87 -8.67
CA LEU A 263 -4.21 7.91 -9.56
C LEU A 263 -4.85 9.08 -8.79
N PHE A 264 -5.49 8.81 -7.65
CA PHE A 264 -6.03 9.86 -6.78
C PHE A 264 -4.95 10.58 -5.95
N LEU A 265 -3.89 9.87 -5.56
CA LEU A 265 -2.86 10.39 -4.65
C LEU A 265 -1.62 10.98 -5.34
N GLN A 266 -1.38 10.70 -6.62
CA GLN A 266 -0.21 11.16 -7.37
C GLN A 266 0.02 12.68 -7.28
N LYS A 267 -1.06 13.49 -7.20
CA LYS A 267 -0.97 14.95 -7.07
C LYS A 267 -0.27 15.40 -5.78
N TYR A 268 -0.34 14.61 -4.71
CA TYR A 268 0.32 14.90 -3.44
C TYR A 268 1.79 14.49 -3.48
N PHE A 269 2.12 13.37 -4.15
CA PHE A 269 3.51 12.93 -4.36
C PHE A 269 4.31 13.91 -5.22
N VAL A 270 3.75 14.36 -6.34
CA VAL A 270 4.42 15.30 -7.26
C VAL A 270 4.72 16.62 -6.54
N ARG A 271 3.79 17.13 -5.72
CA ARG A 271 3.98 18.35 -4.93
C ARG A 271 5.08 18.21 -3.87
N GLY A 272 5.14 17.08 -3.18
CA GLY A 272 6.17 16.80 -2.16
C GLY A 272 7.58 16.73 -2.73
N ILE A 273 7.76 16.16 -3.92
CA ILE A 273 9.07 16.06 -4.60
C ILE A 273 9.46 17.39 -5.27
N SER A 274 8.49 18.14 -5.81
CA SER A 274 8.78 19.46 -6.42
C SER A 274 9.14 20.55 -5.40
N GLY A 275 8.72 20.43 -4.13
CA GLY A 275 9.04 21.40 -3.08
C GLY A 275 10.47 21.29 -2.54
N THR A 276 11.11 20.13 -2.65
CA THR A 276 12.50 19.92 -2.20
C THR A 276 13.53 20.24 -3.29
N GLY A 277 13.14 20.24 -4.56
CA GLY A 277 14.00 20.54 -5.71
C GLY A 277 14.23 22.02 -6.03
N LEU A 278 13.58 22.96 -5.31
CA LEU A 278 13.73 24.41 -5.50
C LEU A 278 14.65 25.09 -4.47
N LYS A 279 15.36 24.32 -3.64
CA LYS A 279 16.41 24.84 -2.74
C LYS A 279 17.82 24.78 -3.35
N GLY A 280 17.92 24.97 -4.67
CA GLY A 280 19.18 25.09 -5.41
C GLY A 280 19.13 26.20 -6.43
#